data_AF-A0A966DFF2-F1
#
_entry.id   AF-A0A966DFF2-F1
#
_cell.length_a   1.000
_cell.length_b   1.000
_cell.length_c   1.000
_cell.angle_alpha   90.00
_cell.angle_beta   90.00
_cell.angle_gamma   90.00
#
_symmetry.space_group_name_H-M   'P 1'
#
loop_
_entity.id
_entity.type
_entity.pdbx_description
1 polymer ?
#
loop_
_entity_poly.entity_id
_entity_poly.type
_entity_poly.pdbx_seq_one_letter_code
_entity_poly.pdbx_strand_id
1 'polypeptide(L)'
;MENQITPVDVEEIMKEIRERIANRGVDEKPLSFDEAMADKVCEAGFVAETQYVDSTLHHYVFSSNQGHNIPFYQMIPKGGVKSFIKRSIRKLIAPTVLPLRDAQNVYNANVVQALIQLESYTLEKNDLLEKQEELIEQMAAKIDKLEKRIETLESR
;
A
#
# COMPACT_ATOMS: atom_id res chain seq x y z
N MET A 1 25.33 -7.85 -59.56
CA MET A 1 25.85 -7.77 -58.17
C MET A 1 25.30 -8.97 -57.44
N GLU A 2 26.13 -9.98 -57.22
CA GLU A 2 25.76 -11.22 -56.53
C GLU A 2 25.55 -10.94 -55.04
N ASN A 3 24.38 -11.30 -54.52
CA ASN A 3 24.11 -11.28 -53.08
C ASN A 3 24.83 -12.47 -52.44
N GLN A 4 25.95 -12.22 -51.76
CA GLN A 4 26.59 -13.20 -50.90
C GLN A 4 25.73 -13.38 -49.64
N ILE A 5 25.04 -14.53 -49.55
CA ILE A 5 24.41 -14.98 -48.31
C ILE A 5 25.52 -15.57 -47.46
N THR A 6 25.96 -14.85 -46.42
CA THR A 6 26.87 -15.38 -45.40
C THR A 6 26.12 -16.42 -44.56
N PRO A 7 26.61 -17.67 -44.47
CA PRO A 7 26.02 -18.66 -43.58
C PRO A 7 26.29 -18.23 -42.13
N VAL A 8 25.22 -17.98 -41.38
CA VAL A 8 25.29 -17.68 -39.96
C VAL A 8 25.42 -19.00 -39.22
N ASP A 9 26.57 -19.22 -38.58
CA ASP A 9 26.78 -20.40 -37.73
C ASP A 9 26.05 -20.19 -36.39
N VAL A 10 24.90 -20.86 -36.26
CA VAL A 10 24.01 -20.72 -35.10
C VAL A 10 24.63 -21.38 -33.86
N GLU A 11 25.47 -22.40 -34.03
CA GLU A 11 26.06 -23.13 -32.90
C GLU A 11 27.11 -22.28 -32.18
N GLU A 12 27.93 -21.55 -32.94
CA GLU A 12 28.95 -20.66 -32.40
C GLU A 12 28.31 -19.50 -31.61
N ILE A 13 27.24 -18.91 -32.16
CA ILE A 13 26.48 -17.84 -31.50
C ILE A 13 25.84 -18.34 -30.20
N MET A 14 25.26 -19.54 -30.20
CA MET A 14 24.65 -20.12 -29.00
C MET A 14 25.68 -20.46 -27.93
N LYS A 15 26.90 -20.83 -28.33
CA LYS A 15 28.01 -21.07 -27.40
C LYS A 15 28.48 -19.76 -26.76
N GLU A 16 28.67 -18.70 -27.53
CA GLU A 16 29.00 -17.36 -27.00
C GLU A 16 27.92 -16.84 -26.03
N ILE A 17 26.63 -17.04 -26.35
CA ILE A 17 25.53 -16.60 -25.48
C ILE A 17 25.58 -17.33 -24.13
N ARG A 18 25.80 -18.65 -24.13
CA ARG A 18 25.89 -19.45 -22.89
C ARG A 18 27.09 -19.05 -22.05
N GLU A 19 28.25 -18.80 -22.67
CA GLU A 19 29.45 -18.32 -21.96
C GLU A 19 29.23 -16.91 -21.37
N ARG A 20 28.55 -16.01 -22.10
CA ARG A 20 28.19 -14.68 -21.59
C ARG A 20 27.19 -14.71 -20.44
N ILE A 21 26.24 -15.65 -20.45
CA ILE A 21 25.28 -15.85 -19.35
C ILE A 21 26.01 -16.39 -18.11
N ALA A 22 26.87 -17.39 -18.26
CA ALA A 22 27.66 -17.96 -17.17
C ALA A 22 28.59 -16.92 -16.52
N ASN A 23 29.24 -16.07 -17.33
CA ASN A 23 30.14 -15.02 -16.84
C ASN A 23 29.42 -13.86 -16.14
N ARG A 24 28.10 -13.72 -16.27
CA ARG A 24 27.33 -12.66 -15.60
C ARG A 24 26.87 -13.03 -14.18
N GLY A 25 27.11 -14.27 -13.73
CA GLY A 25 26.82 -14.70 -12.36
C GLY A 25 25.35 -14.57 -11.95
N VAL A 26 24.43 -14.52 -12.92
CA VAL A 26 23.00 -14.48 -12.64
C VAL A 26 22.54 -15.92 -12.51
N ASP A 27 22.33 -16.36 -11.27
CA ASP A 27 21.54 -17.55 -11.00
C ASP A 27 20.12 -17.29 -11.53
N GLU A 28 19.88 -17.58 -12.80
CA GLU A 28 18.54 -17.70 -13.37
C GLU A 28 17.88 -18.93 -12.74
N LYS A 29 17.39 -18.79 -11.51
CA LYS A 29 16.23 -19.56 -11.09
C LYS A 29 15.06 -19.03 -11.91
N PRO A 30 14.52 -19.78 -12.89
CA PRO A 30 13.29 -19.37 -13.53
C PRO A 30 12.24 -19.20 -12.44
N LEU A 31 11.61 -18.02 -12.38
CA LEU A 31 10.44 -17.78 -11.54
C LEU A 31 9.35 -18.76 -12.00
N SER A 32 9.26 -19.89 -11.29
CA SER A 32 8.15 -20.82 -11.44
C SER A 32 6.92 -20.13 -10.87
N PHE A 33 5.93 -19.86 -11.71
CA PHE A 33 4.60 -19.46 -11.30
C PHE A 33 3.90 -20.68 -10.71
N ASP A 34 4.35 -21.10 -9.53
CA ASP A 34 3.71 -22.16 -8.78
C ASP A 34 2.45 -21.59 -8.14
N GLU A 35 1.27 -21.92 -8.68
CA GLU A 35 -0.04 -21.51 -8.14
C GLU A 35 -0.19 -21.90 -6.66
N ALA A 36 0.51 -22.94 -6.21
CA ALA A 36 0.53 -23.35 -4.80
C ALA A 36 1.18 -22.33 -3.85
N MET A 37 1.97 -21.38 -4.37
CA MET A 37 2.49 -20.26 -3.60
C MET A 37 1.52 -19.08 -3.53
N ALA A 38 0.64 -18.92 -4.53
CA ALA A 38 -0.36 -17.85 -4.52
C ALA A 38 -1.37 -18.07 -3.38
N ASP A 39 -1.82 -19.31 -3.17
CA ASP A 39 -2.75 -19.66 -2.09
C ASP A 39 -2.11 -19.48 -0.70
N LYS A 40 -0.83 -19.82 -0.54
CA LYS A 40 -0.11 -19.65 0.73
C LYS A 40 0.11 -18.20 1.13
N VAL A 41 0.32 -17.31 0.15
CA VAL A 41 0.45 -15.86 0.40
C VAL A 41 -0.90 -15.25 0.79
N CYS A 42 -2.01 -15.78 0.26
CA CYS A 42 -3.36 -15.35 0.63
C CYS A 42 -3.80 -15.90 2.00
N GLU A 43 -3.49 -17.16 2.32
CA GLU A 43 -3.85 -17.79 3.61
C GLU A 43 -3.11 -17.19 4.81
N ALA A 44 -1.86 -16.75 4.62
CA ALA A 44 -1.07 -16.21 5.71
C ALA A 44 -1.67 -14.92 6.30
N GLY A 45 -2.39 -14.13 5.49
CA GLY A 45 -2.83 -12.79 5.85
C GLY A 45 -1.66 -11.87 6.24
N PHE A 46 -1.83 -10.57 6.15
CA PHE A 46 -0.89 -9.68 6.82
C PHE A 46 -1.21 -9.69 8.32
N VAL A 47 -0.58 -10.58 9.08
CA VAL A 47 -0.58 -10.52 10.56
C VAL A 47 0.60 -9.65 10.98
N ALA A 48 0.42 -8.34 10.88
CA ALA A 48 1.34 -7.42 11.54
C ALA A 48 0.92 -7.33 13.02
N GLU A 49 1.84 -7.54 13.96
CA GLU A 49 1.70 -6.99 15.31
C GLU A 49 1.71 -5.46 15.19
N THR A 50 0.55 -4.87 14.94
CA THR A 50 0.43 -3.42 14.80
C THR A 50 0.34 -2.81 16.19
N GLN A 51 1.50 -2.41 16.72
CA GLN A 51 1.51 -1.36 17.74
C GLN A 51 0.98 -0.08 17.10
N TYR A 52 0.04 0.58 17.79
CA TYR A 52 -0.50 1.85 17.32
C TYR A 52 0.59 2.91 17.34
N VAL A 53 0.87 3.48 16.16
CA VAL A 53 1.78 4.60 15.99
C VAL A 53 1.07 5.64 15.13
N ASP A 54 0.80 6.81 15.70
CA ASP A 54 0.00 7.88 15.08
C ASP A 54 0.55 8.30 13.71
N SER A 55 1.86 8.56 13.62
CA SER A 55 2.52 8.93 12.35
C SER A 55 2.40 7.87 11.26
N THR A 56 2.34 6.60 11.66
CA THR A 56 2.21 5.46 10.74
C THR A 56 0.77 5.35 10.24
N LEU A 57 -0.22 5.54 11.13
CA LEU A 57 -1.63 5.62 10.74
C LEU A 57 -1.85 6.76 9.74
N HIS A 58 -1.38 7.97 10.08
CA HIS A 58 -1.50 9.13 9.21
C HIS A 58 -0.89 8.89 7.82
N HIS A 59 0.31 8.30 7.77
CA HIS A 59 0.97 7.96 6.52
C HIS A 59 0.14 7.03 5.63
N TYR A 60 -0.45 5.98 6.21
CA TYR A 60 -1.25 5.02 5.46
C TYR A 60 -2.62 5.57 5.04
N VAL A 61 -3.26 6.38 5.88
CA VAL A 61 -4.50 7.07 5.52
C VAL A 61 -4.24 8.04 4.37
N PHE A 62 -3.18 8.84 4.46
CA PHE A 62 -2.78 9.77 3.39
C PHE A 62 -2.47 9.03 2.08
N SER A 63 -1.68 7.94 2.16
CA SER A 63 -1.32 7.14 0.99
C SER A 63 -2.53 6.48 0.34
N SER A 64 -3.47 5.97 1.14
CA SER A 64 -4.72 5.39 0.66
C SER A 64 -5.60 6.44 -0.01
N ASN A 65 -5.65 7.66 0.54
CA ASN A 65 -6.38 8.77 -0.06
C ASN A 65 -5.81 9.18 -1.43
N GLN A 66 -4.49 9.10 -1.63
CA GLN A 66 -3.89 9.37 -2.94
C GLN A 66 -4.06 8.21 -3.93
N GLY A 67 -4.14 6.97 -3.43
CA GLY A 67 -4.15 5.75 -4.24
C GLY A 67 -5.53 5.12 -4.51
N HIS A 68 -6.62 5.64 -3.92
CA HIS A 68 -7.93 4.98 -3.97
C HIS A 68 -8.54 4.86 -5.37
N ASN A 69 -8.13 5.73 -6.31
CA ASN A 69 -8.68 5.80 -7.66
C ASN A 69 -7.86 4.96 -8.63
N ILE A 70 -8.49 3.91 -9.16
CA ILE A 70 -7.88 3.01 -10.14
C ILE A 70 -8.15 3.54 -11.57
N PRO A 71 -7.11 3.94 -12.33
CA PRO A 71 -7.30 4.43 -13.69
C PRO A 71 -7.52 3.28 -14.68
N PHE A 72 -8.56 3.37 -15.52
CA PHE A 72 -8.83 2.37 -16.57
C PHE A 72 -7.96 2.58 -17.81
N TYR A 73 -7.75 3.85 -18.20
CA TYR A 73 -7.03 4.19 -19.42
C TYR A 73 -5.55 4.43 -19.14
N GLN A 74 -4.81 3.34 -18.93
CA GLN A 74 -3.36 3.42 -19.01
C GLN A 74 -2.91 3.52 -20.47
N MET A 75 -1.94 4.39 -20.75
CA MET A 75 -1.41 4.60 -22.08
C MET A 75 -0.79 3.30 -22.61
N ILE A 76 -1.30 2.79 -23.73
CA ILE A 76 -0.66 1.68 -24.46
C ILE A 76 0.29 2.33 -25.47
N PRO A 77 1.61 2.06 -25.43
CA PRO A 77 2.57 2.59 -26.38
C PRO A 77 2.11 2.39 -27.83
N LYS A 78 2.33 3.40 -28.67
CA LYS A 78 2.00 3.33 -30.10
C LYS A 78 3.07 2.50 -30.82
N GLY A 79 2.64 1.57 -31.68
CA GLY A 79 3.53 0.79 -32.55
C GLY A 79 3.25 -0.72 -32.50
N GLY A 80 3.25 -1.37 -33.67
CA GLY A 80 3.17 -2.83 -33.82
C GLY A 80 1.80 -3.46 -33.57
N VAL A 81 1.67 -4.71 -34.04
CA VAL A 81 0.45 -5.54 -33.96
C VAL A 81 0.02 -5.78 -32.52
N LYS A 82 0.98 -5.95 -31.59
CA LYS A 82 0.70 -6.18 -30.16
C LYS A 82 -0.08 -5.01 -29.52
N SER A 83 0.25 -3.76 -29.87
CA SER A 83 -0.45 -2.59 -29.31
C SER A 83 -1.86 -2.46 -29.87
N PHE A 84 -2.09 -2.87 -31.13
CA PHE A 84 -3.41 -2.91 -31.74
C PHE A 84 -4.30 -3.95 -31.05
N ILE A 85 -3.80 -5.18 -30.88
CA ILE A 85 -4.54 -6.26 -30.19
C ILE A 85 -4.92 -5.82 -28.76
N LYS A 86 -3.97 -5.27 -27.98
CA LYS A 86 -4.26 -4.78 -26.62
C LYS A 86 -5.34 -3.68 -26.59
N ARG A 87 -5.33 -2.76 -27.56
CA ARG A 87 -6.38 -1.72 -27.68
C ARG A 87 -7.75 -2.32 -28.03
N SER A 88 -7.78 -3.31 -28.91
CA SER A 88 -9.02 -4.00 -29.30
C SER A 88 -9.62 -4.79 -28.14
N ILE A 89 -8.81 -5.58 -27.42
CA ILE A 89 -9.24 -6.29 -26.21
C ILE A 89 -9.80 -5.31 -25.18
N ARG A 90 -9.11 -4.19 -24.92
CA ARG A 90 -9.59 -3.15 -24.00
C ARG A 90 -10.99 -2.64 -24.36
N LYS A 91 -11.25 -2.42 -25.66
CA LYS A 91 -12.58 -1.97 -26.12
C LYS A 91 -13.65 -3.05 -25.90
N LEU A 92 -13.32 -4.32 -26.09
CA LEU A 92 -14.26 -5.42 -25.91
C LEU A 92 -14.63 -5.65 -24.44
N ILE A 93 -13.68 -5.49 -23.52
CA ILE A 93 -13.92 -5.65 -22.08
C ILE A 93 -14.42 -4.37 -21.39
N ALA A 94 -14.32 -3.21 -22.04
CA ALA A 94 -14.70 -1.93 -21.45
C ALA A 94 -16.14 -1.90 -20.88
N PRO A 95 -17.17 -2.46 -21.56
CA PRO A 95 -18.54 -2.39 -21.05
C PRO A 95 -18.74 -3.12 -19.71
N THR A 96 -17.96 -4.16 -19.42
CA THR A 96 -18.06 -4.93 -18.17
C THR A 96 -17.09 -4.42 -17.11
N VAL A 97 -15.88 -4.02 -17.50
CA VAL A 97 -14.83 -3.62 -16.56
C VAL A 97 -15.01 -2.17 -16.07
N LEU A 98 -15.49 -1.25 -16.91
CA LEU A 98 -15.73 0.14 -16.50
C LEU A 98 -16.72 0.28 -15.34
N PRO A 99 -17.94 -0.29 -15.38
CA PRO A 99 -18.88 -0.15 -14.26
C PRO A 99 -18.37 -0.83 -13.00
N LEU A 100 -17.69 -1.98 -13.11
CA LEU A 100 -17.10 -2.66 -11.97
C LEU A 100 -16.01 -1.81 -11.31
N ARG A 101 -15.12 -1.23 -12.11
CA ARG A 101 -14.10 -0.28 -11.62
C ARG A 101 -14.74 0.93 -10.96
N ASP A 102 -15.78 1.51 -11.55
CA ASP A 102 -16.45 2.68 -10.97
C ASP A 102 -17.08 2.34 -9.61
N ALA A 103 -17.73 1.18 -9.49
CA ALA A 103 -18.22 0.69 -8.20
C ALA A 103 -17.09 0.47 -7.20
N GLN A 104 -15.96 -0.07 -7.63
CA GLN A 104 -14.80 -0.28 -6.77
C GLN A 104 -14.13 1.03 -6.33
N ASN A 105 -14.01 2.02 -7.22
CA ASN A 105 -13.50 3.35 -6.88
C ASN A 105 -14.41 4.07 -5.88
N VAL A 106 -15.73 3.94 -6.03
CA VAL A 106 -16.70 4.46 -5.05
C VAL A 106 -16.53 3.77 -3.70
N TYR A 107 -16.41 2.44 -3.69
CA TYR A 107 -16.15 1.69 -2.46
C TYR A 107 -14.84 2.13 -1.80
N ASN A 108 -13.74 2.20 -2.55
CA ASN A 108 -12.44 2.64 -2.05
C ASN A 108 -12.51 4.06 -1.47
N ALA A 109 -13.20 4.97 -2.15
CA ALA A 109 -13.41 6.34 -1.64
C ALA A 109 -14.15 6.32 -0.30
N ASN A 110 -15.23 5.54 -0.18
CA ASN A 110 -15.97 5.42 1.08
C ASN A 110 -15.13 4.83 2.21
N VAL A 111 -14.31 3.82 1.91
CA VAL A 111 -13.38 3.22 2.90
C VAL A 111 -12.35 4.24 3.36
N VAL A 112 -11.71 4.96 2.44
CA VAL A 112 -10.75 6.02 2.79
C VAL A 112 -11.41 7.09 3.64
N GLN A 113 -12.61 7.55 3.29
CA GLN A 113 -13.32 8.54 4.09
C GLN A 113 -13.63 8.03 5.49
N ALA A 114 -14.03 6.76 5.64
CA ALA A 114 -14.22 6.15 6.95
C ALA A 114 -12.92 6.11 7.76
N LEU A 115 -11.79 5.77 7.14
CA LEU A 115 -10.48 5.77 7.80
C LEU A 115 -10.04 7.17 8.25
N ILE A 116 -10.26 8.19 7.42
CA ILE A 116 -9.99 9.60 7.78
C ILE A 116 -10.85 10.01 8.98
N GLN A 117 -12.13 9.64 9.00
CA GLN A 117 -13.01 9.95 10.13
C GLN A 117 -12.58 9.26 11.42
N LEU A 118 -12.12 8.00 11.33
CA LEU A 118 -11.58 7.27 12.48
C LEU A 118 -10.27 7.89 13.01
N GLU A 119 -9.39 8.34 12.12
CA GLU A 119 -8.18 9.06 12.47
C GLU A 119 -8.51 10.35 13.22
N SER A 120 -9.36 11.21 12.64
CA SER A 120 -9.79 12.47 13.27
C SER A 120 -10.44 12.23 14.63
N TYR A 121 -11.32 11.22 14.74
CA TYR A 121 -11.95 10.86 16.02
C TYR A 121 -10.93 10.45 17.08
N THR A 122 -9.88 9.72 16.68
CA THR A 122 -8.82 9.29 17.61
C THR A 122 -8.01 10.48 18.10
N LEU A 123 -7.69 11.43 17.21
CA LEU A 123 -7.01 12.67 17.57
C LEU A 123 -7.84 13.51 18.55
N GLU A 124 -9.13 13.72 18.27
CA GLU A 124 -10.04 14.44 19.18
C GLU A 124 -10.13 13.78 20.56
N LYS A 125 -10.08 12.45 20.61
CA LYS A 125 -10.11 11.70 21.87
C LYS A 125 -8.83 11.85 22.66
N ASN A 126 -7.67 11.84 22.00
CA ASN A 126 -6.39 12.07 22.65
C ASN A 126 -6.33 13.48 23.27
N ASP A 127 -6.75 14.51 22.54
CA ASP A 127 -6.83 15.88 23.06
C ASP A 127 -7.76 15.99 24.28
N LEU A 128 -8.86 15.25 24.27
CA LEU A 128 -9.81 15.24 25.39
C LEU A 128 -9.25 14.49 26.61
N LEU A 129 -8.49 13.41 26.40
CA LEU A 129 -7.81 12.69 27.46
C LEU A 129 -6.76 13.57 28.14
N GLU A 130 -5.93 14.28 27.37
CA GLU A 130 -4.92 15.20 27.90
C GLU A 130 -5.57 16.27 28.79
N LYS A 131 -6.66 16.89 28.33
CA LYS A 131 -7.41 17.88 29.14
C LYS A 131 -8.02 17.28 30.40
N GLN A 132 -8.45 16.02 30.35
CA GLN A 132 -8.97 15.33 31.53
C GLN A 132 -7.86 15.04 32.54
N GLU A 133 -6.67 14.63 32.08
CA GLU A 133 -5.50 14.43 32.92
C GLU A 133 -5.08 15.72 33.63
N GLU A 134 -5.01 16.84 32.91
CA GLU A 134 -4.74 18.16 33.50
C GLU A 134 -5.77 18.55 34.58
N LEU A 135 -7.06 18.28 34.33
CA LEU A 135 -8.12 18.56 35.30
C LEU A 135 -7.99 17.69 36.55
N ILE A 136 -7.66 16.40 36.39
CA ILE A 136 -7.44 15.49 37.50
C ILE A 136 -6.26 15.97 38.36
N GLU A 137 -5.15 16.38 37.73
CA GLU A 137 -3.99 16.90 38.45
C GLU A 137 -4.32 18.19 39.22
N GLN A 138 -5.06 19.12 38.60
CA GLN A 138 -5.51 20.34 39.27
C GLN A 138 -6.46 20.05 40.44
N MET A 139 -7.34 19.06 40.31
CA MET A 139 -8.25 18.65 41.38
C MET A 139 -7.48 18.01 42.53
N ALA A 140 -6.52 17.12 42.24
CA ALA A 140 -5.65 16.52 43.25
C ALA A 140 -4.87 17.59 44.04
N ALA A 141 -4.26 18.56 43.35
CA ALA A 141 -3.55 19.67 43.99
C ALA A 141 -4.47 20.54 44.88
N LYS A 142 -5.73 20.72 44.49
CA LYS A 142 -6.72 21.43 45.31
C LYS A 142 -7.11 20.64 46.56
N ILE A 143 -7.29 19.33 46.43
CA ILE A 143 -7.60 18.43 47.56
C ILE A 143 -6.46 18.49 48.57
N ASP A 144 -5.21 18.29 48.14
CA ASP A 144 -4.02 18.38 49.01
C ASP A 144 -3.93 19.72 49.76
N LYS A 145 -4.25 20.82 49.06
CA LYS A 145 -4.23 22.16 49.66
C LYS A 145 -5.34 22.33 50.70
N LEU A 146 -6.52 21.77 50.47
CA LEU A 146 -7.62 21.79 51.40
C LEU A 146 -7.35 20.92 52.62
N GLU A 147 -6.81 19.71 52.42
CA GLU A 147 -6.42 18.79 53.50
C GLU A 147 -5.39 19.44 54.43
N LYS A 148 -4.30 20.01 53.89
CA LYS A 148 -3.32 20.78 54.68
C LYS A 148 -3.97 21.91 55.47
N ARG A 149 -4.96 22.60 54.89
CA ARG A 149 -5.65 23.70 55.57
C ARG A 149 -6.54 23.19 56.70
N ILE A 150 -7.20 22.05 56.53
CA ILE A 150 -7.97 21.39 57.60
C ILE A 150 -7.03 20.99 58.73
N GLU A 151 -5.91 20.32 58.46
CA GLU A 151 -4.92 19.95 59.49
C GLU A 151 -4.44 21.16 60.29
N THR A 152 -4.14 22.29 59.62
CA THR A 152 -3.73 23.51 60.33
C THR A 152 -4.83 24.09 61.23
N LEU A 153 -6.10 23.91 60.88
CA LEU A 153 -7.24 24.39 61.67
C LEU A 153 -7.56 23.44 62.83
N GLU A 154 -7.41 22.13 62.64
CA GLU A 154 -7.61 21.12 63.69
C GLU A 154 -6.47 21.11 64.73
N SER A 155 -5.28 21.58 64.35
CA SER A 155 -4.13 21.71 65.26
C SER A 155 -4.16 22.96 66.19
N ARG A 156 -5.21 23.78 66.10
CA ARG A 156 -5.44 24.97 66.96
C ARG A 156 -6.52 24.72 67.99
#